data_AF-A0A7Y0SC40-F1
#
_entry.id   AF-A0A7Y0SC40-F1
#
_cell.length_a   1.000
_cell.length_b   1.000
_cell.length_c   1.000
_cell.angle_alpha   90.00
_cell.angle_beta   90.00
_cell.angle_gamma   90.00
#
_symmetry.space_group_name_H-M   'P 1'
#
loop_
_entity.id
_entity.type
_entity.pdbx_description
1 polymer ?
#
loop_
_entity_poly.entity_id
_entity_poly.type
_entity_poly.pdbx_seq_one_letter_code
_entity_poly.pdbx_strand_id
1 'polypeptide(L)' 'MKKVTLTFVGEGSERIADKFYSWLADGGLEDSLIETLSDREVSVVGISDMDNETRAVVITTEMN' A
#
# COMPACT_ATOMS: atom_id res chain seq x y z
N MET A 1 -8.98 8.33 -10.90
CA MET A 1 -8.05 7.59 -10.01
C MET A 1 -6.65 7.66 -10.60
N LYS A 2 -5.63 7.99 -9.80
CA LYS A 2 -4.22 7.85 -10.19
C LYS A 2 -3.75 6.49 -9.64
N LYS A 3 -3.01 5.71 -10.44
CA LYS A 3 -2.65 4.32 -10.11
C LYS A 3 -1.18 4.06 -10.39
N VAL A 4 -0.49 3.50 -9.40
CA VAL A 4 0.80 2.82 -9.56
C VAL A 4 0.54 1.32 -9.49
N THR A 5 1.24 0.53 -10.31
CA THR A 5 1.15 -0.94 -10.28
C THR A 5 2.51 -1.51 -9.94
N LEU A 6 2.58 -2.35 -8.91
CA LEU A 6 3.75 -3.13 -8.55
C LEU A 6 3.54 -4.57 -9.01
N THR A 7 4.52 -5.16 -9.70
CA THR A 7 4.44 -6.54 -10.19
C THR A 7 5.69 -7.29 -9.76
N PHE A 8 5.51 -8.41 -9.06
CA PHE A 8 6.58 -9.31 -8.68
C PHE A 8 6.76 -10.36 -9.77
N VAL A 9 8.01 -10.57 -10.22
CA VAL A 9 8.35 -11.51 -11.31
C VAL A 9 9.48 -12.44 -10.88
N GLY A 10 9.48 -13.67 -11.41
CA GLY A 10 10.49 -14.70 -11.12
C GLY A 10 10.00 -15.81 -10.17
N GLU A 11 10.87 -16.78 -9.90
CA GLU A 11 10.58 -17.90 -9.00
C GLU A 11 10.32 -17.40 -7.57
N GLY A 12 9.25 -17.88 -6.93
CA GLY A 12 8.86 -17.47 -5.58
C GLY A 12 8.22 -16.08 -5.47
N SER A 13 7.99 -15.39 -6.60
CA SER A 13 7.37 -14.06 -6.65
C SER A 13 6.00 -14.02 -5.97
N GLU A 14 5.19 -15.06 -6.09
CA GLU A 14 3.88 -15.19 -5.42
C GLU A 14 4.01 -15.09 -3.90
N ARG A 15 4.94 -15.86 -3.32
CA ARG A 15 5.21 -15.84 -1.86
C ARG A 15 5.73 -14.49 -1.40
N ILE A 16 6.51 -13.79 -2.22
CA ILE A 16 6.99 -12.44 -1.91
C ILE A 16 5.84 -11.44 -1.99
N ALA A 17 4.96 -11.55 -2.99
CA ALA A 17 3.76 -10.73 -3.08
C ALA A 17 2.86 -10.92 -1.85
N ASP A 18 2.71 -12.15 -1.34
CA ASP A 18 1.98 -12.43 -0.09
C ASP A 18 2.61 -11.73 1.12
N LYS A 19 3.92 -11.90 1.30
CA LYS A 19 4.63 -11.26 2.40
C LYS A 19 4.56 -9.74 2.34
N PHE A 20 4.69 -9.15 1.15
CA PHE A 20 4.56 -7.72 0.97
C PHE A 20 3.16 -7.25 1.35
N TYR A 21 2.13 -7.96 0.91
CA TYR A 21 0.74 -7.64 1.24
C TYR A 21 0.48 -7.70 2.75
N SER A 22 0.91 -8.77 3.43
CA SER A 22 0.80 -8.87 4.89
C SER A 22 1.62 -7.81 5.63
N TRP A 23 2.81 -7.48 5.11
CA TRP A 23 3.66 -6.44 5.71
C TRP A 23 3.04 -5.05 5.58
N LEU A 24 2.35 -4.80 4.46
CA LEU A 24 1.61 -3.57 4.22
C LEU A 24 0.38 -3.44 5.13
N ALA A 25 -0.38 -4.52 5.32
CA ALA A 25 -1.59 -4.53 6.16
C ALA A 25 -1.27 -4.45 7.65
N ASP A 26 -0.36 -5.30 8.14
CA ASP A 26 -0.22 -5.59 9.57
C ASP A 26 1.21 -5.38 10.09
N GLY A 27 2.16 -5.07 9.20
CA GLY A 27 3.58 -5.14 9.50
C GLY A 27 4.29 -3.80 9.70
N GLY A 28 3.54 -2.71 9.85
CA GLY A 28 4.06 -1.37 10.13
C GLY A 28 4.59 -0.59 8.92
N LEU A 29 4.42 -1.12 7.70
CA LEU A 29 4.76 -0.38 6.48
C LEU A 29 3.75 0.77 6.22
N GLU A 30 2.50 0.63 6.66
CA GLU A 30 1.47 1.68 6.56
C GLU A 30 1.93 2.99 7.22
N ASP A 31 2.41 2.93 8.48
CA ASP A 31 2.88 4.11 9.21
C ASP A 31 4.01 4.82 8.46
N SER A 32 4.99 4.05 7.97
CA SER A 32 6.11 4.59 7.19
C SER A 32 5.65 5.22 5.87
N LEU A 33 4.62 4.65 5.23
CA LEU A 33 4.00 5.21 4.04
C LEU A 33 3.31 6.55 4.33
N ILE A 34 2.53 6.61 5.42
CA ILE A 34 1.86 7.84 5.85
C ILE A 34 2.89 8.93 6.12
N GLU A 35 3.91 8.63 6.91
CA GLU A 35 4.95 9.60 7.28
C GLU A 35 5.74 10.10 6.06
N THR A 36 6.05 9.22 5.10
CA THR A 36 6.92 9.57 3.96
C THR A 36 6.17 10.30 2.86
N LEU A 37 4.91 9.94 2.60
CA LEU A 37 4.14 10.45 1.47
C LEU A 37 3.26 11.65 1.83
N SER A 38 3.00 11.89 3.12
CA SER A 38 2.29 13.08 3.57
C SER A 38 3.22 14.29 3.60
N ASP A 39 2.67 15.46 3.28
CA ASP A 39 3.37 16.73 3.36
C ASP A 39 2.44 17.83 3.92
N ARG A 40 2.79 19.10 3.67
CA ARG A 40 2.03 20.25 4.17
C ARG A 40 0.72 20.49 3.44
N GLU A 41 0.57 20.02 2.21
CA GLU A 41 -0.60 20.25 1.36
C GLU A 41 -1.51 19.02 1.31
N VAL A 42 -0.93 17.82 1.35
CA VAL A 42 -1.65 16.54 1.24
C VAL A 42 -1.24 15.58 2.35
N SER A 43 -2.22 14.90 2.94
CA SER A 43 -1.99 13.85 3.94
C SER A 43 -2.50 12.50 3.45
N VAL A 44 -1.74 11.45 3.70
CA VAL A 44 -2.22 10.07 3.58
C VAL A 44 -2.97 9.71 4.86
N VAL A 45 -4.25 9.39 4.72
CA VAL A 45 -5.14 9.08 5.85
C VAL A 45 -4.99 7.62 6.30
N GLY A 46 -4.58 6.75 5.37
CA GLY A 46 -4.34 5.33 5.62
C GLY A 46 -4.80 4.45 4.48
N ILE A 47 -4.78 3.15 4.72
CA ILE A 47 -5.29 2.13 3.80
C ILE A 47 -6.80 2.00 3.98
N SER A 48 -7.55 2.49 2.98
CA SER A 48 -9.02 2.53 2.99
C SER A 48 -9.69 1.24 2.53
N ASP A 49 -9.00 0.43 1.72
CA ASP A 49 -9.53 -0.86 1.25
C ASP A 49 -8.38 -1.81 0.88
N MET A 50 -8.61 -3.09 1.13
CA MET A 50 -7.70 -4.19 0.87
C MET A 50 -8.49 -5.37 0.31
N ASP A 51 -8.42 -5.53 -1.01
CA ASP A 51 -9.05 -6.66 -1.69
C ASP A 51 -8.12 -7.86 -1.62
N ASN A 52 -8.52 -8.88 -0.87
CA ASN A 52 -7.74 -10.12 -0.69
C ASN A 52 -7.76 -11.03 -1.92
N GLU A 53 -8.76 -10.91 -2.81
CA GLU A 53 -8.87 -11.72 -4.03
C GLU A 53 -7.97 -11.16 -5.13
N THR A 54 -7.99 -9.84 -5.33
CA THR A 54 -7.17 -9.18 -6.36
C THR A 54 -5.85 -8.61 -5.85
N ARG A 55 -5.62 -8.67 -4.53
CA ARG A 55 -4.50 -8.05 -3.80
C ARG A 55 -4.34 -6.56 -4.08
N ALA A 56 -5.47 -5.89 -4.32
CA ALA A 56 -5.49 -4.44 -4.49
C ALA A 56 -5.46 -3.75 -3.13
N VAL A 57 -4.73 -2.64 -3.06
CA VAL A 57 -4.62 -1.80 -1.87
C VAL A 57 -5.02 -0.39 -2.29
N VAL A 58 -5.99 0.18 -1.59
CA VAL A 58 -6.45 1.55 -1.82
C VAL A 58 -5.97 2.42 -0.68
N ILE A 59 -5.10 3.38 -1.03
CA ILE A 59 -4.60 4.38 -0.09
C ILE A 59 -5.42 5.66 -0.30
N THR A 60 -6.01 6.17 0.76
CA THR A 60 -6.80 7.41 0.72
C THR A 60 -5.96 8.59 1.17
N THR A 61 -6.13 9.72 0.49
CA THR A 61 -5.47 10.98 0.78
C THR A 61 -6.50 12.08 0.96
N GLU A 62 -6.18 13.06 1.78
CA GLU A 62 -6.95 14.30 1.95
C GLU A 62 -6.05 15.53 1.81
N MET A 63 -6.68 16.69 1.61
CA MET A 63 -5.95 17.95 1.70
C MET A 63 -5.99 18.47 3.13
N ASN A 64 -4.87 19.05 3.57
CA ASN A 64 -4.75 19.67 4.88
C ASN A 64 -5.51 21.00 4.99
#